data_AF-A0A9P5NCC4-F1
#
_entry.id   AF-A0A9P5NCC4-F1
#
_cell.length_a   1.000
_cell.length_b   1.000
_cell.length_c   1.000
_cell.angle_alpha   90.00
_cell.angle_beta   90.00
_cell.angle_gamma   90.00
#
_symmetry.space_group_name_H-M   'P 1'
#
loop_
_entity.id
_entity.type
_entity.pdbx_description
1 polymer ?
#
loop_
_entity_poly.entity_id
_entity_poly.type
_entity_poly.pdbx_seq_one_letter_code
_entity_poly.pdbx_strand_id
1 'polypeptide(L)'
;MVTCTLDNGTVISIINPLTPNAFTAPELASQATIAAYLIVVSLTIIIWDILHNLQDEYKLLFKEKIRLPTIVYFMSRIGSLAYATVNIVFLSVPVDNCAQLELVGLVLYVITTSTTALLFYLHVCAVYNNHYFVRIIFALTWLGVVRGSITIIEGVTGTHLGPTQFCLNIIAHEYIVASAIAGLVNDTTMFAAITYKFGKANSASQAKNGPSTGITRFFSGDALPAFSKAMLQNSQVYYL
;
A
#
# COMPACT_ATOMS: atom_id res chain seq x y z
N MET A 1 36.61 -11.11 14.29
CA MET A 1 35.93 -12.28 14.87
C MET A 1 35.08 -11.74 16.02
N VAL A 2 33.77 -11.65 15.83
CA VAL A 2 32.86 -11.08 16.83
C VAL A 2 32.31 -12.23 17.67
N THR A 3 32.58 -12.21 18.97
CA THR A 3 32.11 -13.21 19.94
C THR A 3 30.93 -12.65 20.71
N CYS A 4 29.77 -13.30 20.61
CA CYS A 4 28.64 -13.01 21.49
C CYS A 4 28.65 -14.03 22.64
N THR A 5 28.67 -13.56 23.87
CA THR A 5 28.53 -14.39 25.08
C THR A 5 27.06 -14.49 25.43
N LEU A 6 26.50 -15.71 25.43
CA LEU A 6 25.21 -15.97 26.05
C LEU A 6 25.36 -16.02 27.58
N ASP A 7 24.26 -15.76 28.28
CA ASP A 7 24.12 -15.69 29.76
C ASP A 7 24.55 -16.99 30.49
N ASN A 8 24.86 -18.05 29.73
CA ASN A 8 25.33 -19.35 30.22
C ASN A 8 26.83 -19.62 29.94
N GLY A 9 27.62 -18.58 29.59
CA GLY A 9 29.07 -18.68 29.39
C GLY A 9 29.52 -19.43 28.12
N THR A 10 28.60 -19.82 27.24
CA THR A 10 28.93 -20.46 25.96
C THR A 10 29.32 -19.41 24.92
N VAL A 11 30.60 -19.46 24.49
CA VAL A 11 31.13 -18.62 23.41
C VAL A 11 30.80 -19.28 22.08
N ILE A 12 29.84 -18.73 21.34
CA ILE A 12 29.51 -19.20 20.00
C ILE A 12 30.34 -18.40 18.99
N SER A 13 31.21 -19.11 18.25
CA SER A 13 31.91 -18.53 17.11
C SER A 13 30.94 -18.32 15.96
N ILE A 14 30.61 -17.06 15.66
CA ILE A 14 29.75 -16.71 14.53
C ILE A 14 30.50 -17.05 13.23
N ILE A 15 30.06 -18.10 12.54
CA ILE A 15 30.69 -18.65 11.32
C ILE A 15 30.69 -17.63 10.17
N ASN A 16 29.77 -16.65 10.18
CA ASN A 16 29.79 -15.53 9.25
C ASN A 16 29.34 -14.21 9.91
N PRO A 17 30.27 -13.39 10.44
CA PRO A 17 29.96 -12.15 11.14
C PRO A 17 29.44 -11.02 10.23
N LEU A 18 29.43 -11.23 8.90
CA LEU A 18 28.97 -10.25 7.91
C LEU A 18 27.51 -10.49 7.47
N THR A 19 26.91 -11.64 7.83
CA THR A 19 25.49 -11.87 7.54
C THR A 19 24.61 -11.26 8.62
N PRO A 20 23.74 -10.28 8.30
CA PRO A 20 22.84 -9.65 9.28
C PRO A 20 21.92 -10.66 9.97
N ASN A 21 21.53 -11.73 9.25
CA ASN A 21 20.70 -12.81 9.77
C ASN A 21 21.33 -13.60 10.93
N ALA A 22 22.65 -13.46 11.18
CA ALA A 22 23.34 -14.15 12.26
C ALA A 22 23.11 -13.51 13.65
N PHE A 23 22.63 -12.25 13.69
CA PHE A 23 22.42 -11.49 14.93
C PHE A 23 20.94 -11.36 15.33
N THR A 24 20.03 -11.92 14.54
CA THR A 24 18.58 -11.91 14.77
C THR A 24 18.06 -13.30 15.06
N ALA A 25 16.98 -13.40 15.86
CA ALA A 25 16.26 -14.66 15.99
C ALA A 25 15.85 -15.21 14.60
N PRO A 26 15.96 -16.52 14.36
CA PRO A 26 15.76 -17.11 13.02
C PRO A 26 14.36 -16.83 12.45
N GLU A 27 13.34 -16.70 13.32
CA GLU A 27 11.99 -16.31 12.94
C GLU A 27 11.94 -14.89 12.33
N LEU A 28 12.62 -13.93 12.95
CA LEU A 28 12.64 -12.53 12.51
C LEU A 28 13.40 -12.37 11.18
N ALA A 29 14.50 -13.11 11.02
CA ALA A 29 15.28 -13.15 9.77
C ALA A 29 14.45 -13.68 8.59
N SER A 30 13.65 -14.73 8.83
CA SER A 30 12.77 -15.30 7.80
C SER A 30 11.67 -14.33 7.37
N GLN A 31 11.04 -13.64 8.32
CA GLN A 31 10.00 -12.65 8.05
C GLN A 31 10.55 -11.45 7.27
N ALA A 32 11.71 -10.93 7.67
CA ALA A 32 12.36 -9.81 6.96
C ALA A 32 12.73 -10.18 5.51
N THR A 33 13.20 -11.41 5.30
CA THR A 33 13.53 -11.92 3.96
C THR A 33 12.28 -12.02 3.07
N ILE A 34 11.18 -12.57 3.60
CA ILE A 34 9.90 -12.65 2.88
C ILE A 34 9.39 -11.24 2.56
N ALA A 35 9.42 -10.32 3.52
CA ALA A 35 9.01 -8.94 3.32
C ALA A 35 9.85 -8.27 2.21
N ALA A 36 11.17 -8.45 2.22
CA ALA A 36 12.06 -7.92 1.19
C ALA A 36 11.67 -8.41 -0.22
N TYR A 37 11.40 -9.72 -0.38
CA TYR A 37 10.94 -10.26 -1.66
C TYR A 37 9.60 -9.65 -2.10
N LEU A 38 8.64 -9.51 -1.18
CA LEU A 38 7.35 -8.89 -1.48
C LEU A 38 7.50 -7.43 -1.90
N ILE A 39 8.40 -6.68 -1.27
CA ILE A 39 8.68 -5.29 -1.61
C ILE A 39 9.31 -5.20 -3.00
N VAL A 40 10.28 -6.06 -3.33
CA VAL A 40 10.93 -6.09 -4.66
C VAL A 40 9.92 -6.43 -5.75
N VAL A 41 9.06 -7.44 -5.52
CA VAL A 41 7.98 -7.79 -6.46
C VAL A 41 7.02 -6.62 -6.63
N SER A 42 6.61 -5.97 -5.55
CA SER A 42 5.69 -4.83 -5.58
C SER A 42 6.28 -3.65 -6.34
N LEU A 43 7.56 -3.31 -6.10
CA LEU A 43 8.26 -2.26 -6.83
C LEU A 43 8.38 -2.58 -8.33
N THR A 44 8.66 -3.83 -8.68
CA THR A 44 8.69 -4.28 -10.07
C THR A 44 7.34 -4.08 -10.75
N ILE A 45 6.25 -4.46 -10.08
CA ILE A 45 4.88 -4.26 -10.59
C ILE A 45 4.58 -2.77 -10.76
N ILE A 46 4.91 -1.93 -9.77
CA ILE A 46 4.67 -0.48 -9.84
C ILE A 46 5.43 0.15 -11.02
N ILE A 47 6.72 -0.19 -11.17
CA ILE A 47 7.54 0.32 -12.28
C ILE A 47 6.98 -0.15 -13.62
N TRP A 48 6.64 -1.43 -13.72
CA TRP A 48 6.05 -2.01 -14.92
C TRP A 48 4.76 -1.30 -15.32
N ASP A 49 3.88 -1.07 -14.35
CA ASP A 49 2.60 -0.41 -14.55
C ASP A 49 2.75 1.07 -14.94
N ILE A 50 3.72 1.80 -14.36
CA ILE A 50 4.06 3.16 -14.78
C ILE A 50 4.56 3.16 -16.22
N LEU A 51 5.48 2.25 -16.56
CA LEU A 51 6.08 2.21 -17.89
C LEU A 51 5.05 1.88 -18.97
N HIS A 52 4.12 0.98 -18.67
CA HIS A 52 3.06 0.60 -19.60
C HIS A 52 2.05 1.72 -19.83
N ASN A 53 1.66 2.45 -18.77
CA ASN A 53 0.68 3.54 -18.85
C ASN A 53 1.30 4.91 -19.16
N LEU A 54 2.64 5.01 -19.30
CA LEU A 54 3.36 6.27 -19.41
C LEU A 54 2.87 7.14 -20.57
N GLN A 55 2.54 6.53 -21.70
CA GLN A 55 2.10 7.24 -22.90
C GLN A 55 0.73 7.91 -22.70
N ASP A 56 -0.19 7.21 -22.05
CA ASP A 56 -1.52 7.74 -21.72
C ASP A 56 -1.46 8.77 -20.59
N GLU A 57 -0.62 8.53 -19.58
CA GLU A 57 -0.37 9.46 -18.48
C GLU A 57 0.28 10.76 -18.99
N TYR A 58 1.24 10.67 -19.92
CA TYR A 58 1.86 11.83 -20.57
C TYR A 58 0.84 12.62 -21.38
N LYS A 59 -0.03 11.93 -22.14
CA LYS A 59 -1.11 12.58 -22.89
C LYS A 59 -2.08 13.32 -21.97
N LEU A 60 -2.41 12.73 -20.83
CA LEU A 60 -3.32 13.30 -19.83
C LEU A 60 -2.71 14.49 -19.07
N LEU A 61 -1.39 14.51 -18.87
CA LEU A 61 -0.66 15.63 -18.25
C LEU A 61 -0.49 16.84 -19.18
N PHE A 62 -0.17 16.58 -20.45
CA PHE A 62 0.24 17.63 -21.39
C PHE A 62 -0.85 18.07 -22.37
N LYS A 63 -1.87 17.24 -22.63
CA LYS A 63 -2.93 17.57 -23.60
C LYS A 63 -4.29 17.85 -22.97
N GLU A 64 -4.54 17.39 -21.74
CA GLU A 64 -5.83 17.56 -21.06
C GLU A 64 -5.76 18.60 -19.94
N LYS A 65 -6.91 19.13 -19.52
CA LYS A 65 -6.97 20.05 -18.37
C LYS A 65 -6.63 19.27 -17.08
N ILE A 66 -5.57 19.70 -16.41
CA ILE A 66 -5.17 19.15 -15.10
C ILE A 66 -6.31 19.38 -14.10
N ARG A 67 -6.91 18.28 -13.61
CA ARG A 67 -7.92 18.29 -12.54
C ARG A 67 -7.30 17.80 -11.23
N LEU A 68 -7.90 18.17 -10.09
CA LEU A 68 -7.44 17.74 -8.76
C LEU A 68 -7.19 16.22 -8.64
N PRO A 69 -8.05 15.32 -9.14
CA PRO A 69 -7.79 13.87 -9.08
C PRO A 69 -6.52 13.45 -9.81
N THR A 70 -6.16 14.13 -10.90
CA THR A 70 -4.95 13.86 -11.67
C THR A 70 -3.69 14.16 -10.85
N ILE A 71 -3.65 15.31 -10.17
CA ILE A 71 -2.51 15.69 -9.32
C ILE A 71 -2.36 14.71 -8.16
N VAL A 72 -3.47 14.38 -7.50
CA VAL A 72 -3.52 13.41 -6.40
C VAL A 72 -3.05 12.03 -6.87
N TYR A 73 -3.46 11.60 -8.06
CA TYR A 73 -3.01 10.34 -8.66
C TYR A 73 -1.49 10.28 -8.86
N PHE A 74 -0.89 11.31 -9.47
CA PHE A 74 0.56 11.34 -9.67
C PHE A 74 1.34 11.40 -8.35
N MET A 75 0.86 12.19 -7.38
CA MET A 75 1.44 12.24 -6.04
C MET A 75 1.41 10.89 -5.35
N SER A 76 0.30 10.16 -5.48
CA SER A 76 0.16 8.80 -4.94
C SER A 76 1.13 7.83 -5.60
N ARG A 77 1.25 7.84 -6.94
CA ARG A 77 2.19 6.95 -7.66
C ARG A 77 3.65 7.21 -7.32
N ILE A 78 4.07 8.47 -7.35
CA ILE A 78 5.45 8.87 -7.05
C ILE A 78 5.75 8.57 -5.58
N GLY A 79 4.81 8.85 -4.67
CA GLY A 79 4.91 8.51 -3.25
C GLY A 79 5.11 7.02 -3.02
N SER A 80 4.30 6.17 -3.65
CA SER A 80 4.42 4.71 -3.56
C SER A 80 5.77 4.20 -4.07
N LEU A 81 6.26 4.73 -5.19
CA LEU A 81 7.56 4.36 -5.76
C LEU A 81 8.71 4.77 -4.82
N ALA A 82 8.66 6.00 -4.30
CA ALA A 82 9.65 6.52 -3.36
C ALA A 82 9.65 5.71 -2.05
N TYR A 83 8.47 5.42 -1.51
CA TYR A 83 8.33 4.59 -0.32
C TYR A 83 8.89 3.18 -0.52
N ALA A 84 8.55 2.52 -1.63
CA ALA A 84 9.08 1.19 -1.94
C ALA A 84 10.62 1.21 -2.09
N THR A 85 11.17 2.26 -2.69
CA THR A 85 12.63 2.42 -2.84
C THR A 85 13.31 2.60 -1.49
N VAL A 86 12.75 3.44 -0.61
CA VAL A 86 13.27 3.62 0.76
C VAL A 86 13.29 2.28 1.53
N ASN A 87 12.23 1.47 1.40
CA ASN A 87 12.17 0.16 2.03
C ASN A 87 13.24 -0.81 1.49
N ILE A 88 13.47 -0.83 0.17
CA ILE A 88 14.54 -1.65 -0.41
C ILE A 88 15.90 -1.20 0.13
N VAL A 89 16.16 0.11 0.17
CA VAL A 89 17.41 0.65 0.71
C VAL A 89 17.58 0.25 2.17
N PHE A 90 16.52 0.37 2.98
CA PHE A 90 16.52 0.00 4.40
C PHE A 90 16.89 -1.48 4.63
N LEU A 91 16.46 -2.38 3.73
CA LEU A 91 16.68 -3.81 3.85
C LEU A 91 17.99 -4.31 3.20
N SER A 92 18.55 -3.57 2.23
CA SER A 92 19.64 -4.07 1.38
C SER A 92 20.95 -3.29 1.50
N VAL A 93 20.94 -2.07 2.03
CA VAL A 93 22.10 -1.20 2.08
C VAL A 93 22.49 -0.93 3.54
N PRO A 94 23.80 -0.93 3.88
CA PRO A 94 24.25 -0.45 5.18
C PRO A 94 24.03 1.06 5.29
N VAL A 95 23.41 1.52 6.38
CA VAL A 95 23.02 2.92 6.56
C VAL A 95 23.52 3.44 7.90
N ASP A 96 24.16 4.60 7.89
CA ASP A 96 24.72 5.20 9.11
C ASP A 96 23.64 5.64 10.12
N ASN A 97 22.49 6.13 9.63
CA ASN A 97 21.38 6.62 10.46
C ASN A 97 20.05 5.91 10.12
N CYS A 98 19.84 4.71 10.65
CA CYS A 98 18.60 3.95 10.45
C CYS A 98 17.33 4.71 10.90
N ALA A 99 17.42 5.48 11.99
CA ALA A 99 16.28 6.25 12.51
C ALA A 99 15.81 7.34 11.52
N GLN A 100 16.74 8.00 10.82
CA GLN A 100 16.38 9.02 9.83
C GLN A 100 15.77 8.39 8.58
N LEU A 101 16.31 7.28 8.10
CA LEU A 101 15.79 6.58 6.94
C LEU A 101 14.37 6.04 7.21
N GLU A 102 14.14 5.47 8.39
CA GLU A 102 12.83 5.01 8.80
C GLU A 102 11.84 6.17 8.91
N LEU A 103 12.24 7.30 9.52
CA LEU A 103 11.39 8.50 9.59
C LEU A 103 10.98 8.98 8.19
N VAL A 104 11.92 9.02 7.23
CA VAL A 104 11.63 9.37 5.84
C VAL A 104 10.64 8.38 5.22
N GLY A 105 10.84 7.08 5.45
CA GLY A 105 9.91 6.03 5.01
C GLY A 105 8.51 6.21 5.57
N LEU A 106 8.38 6.47 6.88
CA LEU A 106 7.11 6.71 7.56
C LEU A 106 6.39 7.96 7.05
N VAL A 107 7.12 9.05 6.79
CA VAL A 107 6.55 10.27 6.20
C VAL A 107 6.03 10.00 4.78
N LEU A 108 6.81 9.31 3.96
CA LEU A 108 6.39 8.92 2.61
C LEU A 108 5.17 7.99 2.64
N TYR A 109 5.12 7.07 3.59
CA TYR A 109 3.96 6.20 3.83
C TYR A 109 2.70 7.02 4.15
N VAL A 110 2.80 7.99 5.05
CA VAL A 110 1.67 8.86 5.45
C VAL A 110 1.17 9.68 4.26
N ILE A 111 2.09 10.28 3.50
CA ILE A 111 1.74 11.07 2.30
C ILE A 111 1.03 10.18 1.28
N THR A 112 1.62 9.01 0.99
CA THR A 112 1.09 8.08 -0.01
C THR A 112 -0.28 7.58 0.38
N THR A 113 -0.45 7.10 1.62
CA THR A 113 -1.71 6.56 2.14
C THR A 113 -2.80 7.63 2.22
N SER A 114 -2.45 8.85 2.63
CA SER A 114 -3.40 9.96 2.68
C SER A 114 -3.87 10.34 1.28
N THR A 115 -2.97 10.30 0.30
CA THR A 115 -3.23 10.66 -1.09
C THR A 115 -4.03 9.57 -1.82
N THR A 116 -3.73 8.28 -1.60
CA THR A 116 -4.53 7.16 -2.14
C THR A 116 -5.95 7.19 -1.57
N ALA A 117 -6.09 7.36 -0.26
CA ALA A 117 -7.40 7.45 0.38
C ALA A 117 -8.21 8.68 -0.12
N LEU A 118 -7.53 9.81 -0.36
CA LEU A 118 -8.15 10.98 -0.99
C LEU A 118 -8.58 10.69 -2.43
N LEU A 119 -7.76 9.99 -3.22
CA LEU A 119 -8.10 9.59 -4.58
C LEU A 119 -9.38 8.76 -4.58
N PHE A 120 -9.44 7.72 -3.75
CA PHE A 120 -10.63 6.90 -3.62
C PHE A 120 -11.84 7.73 -3.19
N TYR A 121 -11.68 8.71 -2.30
CA TYR A 121 -12.77 9.58 -1.86
C TYR A 121 -13.31 10.43 -3.02
N LEU A 122 -12.42 10.95 -3.86
CA LEU A 122 -12.80 11.67 -5.08
C LEU A 122 -13.56 10.76 -6.05
N HIS A 123 -13.13 9.50 -6.22
CA HIS A 123 -13.87 8.51 -7.02
C HIS A 123 -15.26 8.24 -6.43
N VAL A 124 -15.37 8.03 -5.12
CA VAL A 124 -16.67 7.85 -4.46
C VAL A 124 -17.56 9.08 -4.64
N CYS A 125 -17.01 10.29 -4.51
CA CYS A 125 -17.76 11.53 -4.74
C CYS A 125 -18.29 11.61 -6.18
N ALA A 126 -17.48 11.24 -7.17
CA ALA A 126 -17.91 11.20 -8.57
C ALA A 126 -19.02 10.15 -8.80
N VAL A 127 -18.91 8.99 -8.17
CA VAL A 127 -19.82 7.84 -8.33
C VAL A 127 -21.13 8.00 -7.54
N TYR A 128 -21.09 8.65 -6.38
CA TYR A 128 -22.22 8.85 -5.46
C TYR A 128 -22.63 10.33 -5.38
N ASN A 129 -22.52 11.05 -6.50
CA ASN A 129 -22.76 12.50 -6.60
C ASN A 129 -24.06 12.99 -5.92
N ASN A 130 -25.09 12.14 -5.80
CA ASN A 130 -26.40 12.49 -5.26
C ASN A 130 -26.63 12.15 -3.77
N HIS A 131 -25.68 11.51 -3.06
CA HIS A 131 -25.89 11.07 -1.67
C HIS A 131 -24.91 11.73 -0.70
N TYR A 132 -25.34 12.82 -0.05
CA TYR A 132 -24.54 13.58 0.92
C TYR A 132 -24.04 12.74 2.11
N PHE A 133 -24.88 11.85 2.64
CA PHE A 133 -24.53 10.99 3.77
C PHE A 133 -23.34 10.06 3.46
N VAL A 134 -23.31 9.49 2.26
CA VAL A 134 -22.21 8.65 1.79
C VAL A 134 -20.91 9.46 1.75
N ARG A 135 -20.96 10.69 1.23
CA ARG A 135 -19.77 11.58 1.18
C ARG A 135 -19.24 11.89 2.57
N ILE A 136 -20.10 12.17 3.56
CA ILE A 136 -19.63 12.42 4.93
C ILE A 136 -18.95 11.18 5.52
N ILE A 137 -19.57 10.00 5.39
CA ILE A 137 -19.00 8.76 5.93
C ILE A 137 -17.60 8.54 5.37
N PHE A 138 -17.43 8.60 4.05
CA PHE A 138 -16.13 8.37 3.43
C PHE A 138 -15.11 9.47 3.77
N ALA A 139 -15.54 10.72 3.96
CA ALA A 139 -14.66 11.79 4.44
C ALA A 139 -14.18 11.53 5.89
N LEU A 140 -15.07 11.02 6.76
CA LEU A 140 -14.70 10.62 8.13
C LEU A 140 -13.73 9.44 8.12
N THR A 141 -13.95 8.44 7.26
CA THR A 141 -13.02 7.31 7.15
C THR A 141 -11.65 7.76 6.63
N TRP A 142 -11.61 8.67 5.66
CA TRP A 142 -10.37 9.30 5.19
C TRP A 142 -9.63 10.02 6.33
N LEU A 143 -10.31 10.84 7.13
CA LEU A 143 -9.69 11.49 8.30
C LEU A 143 -9.18 10.46 9.33
N GLY A 144 -9.91 9.37 9.51
CA GLY A 144 -9.51 8.25 10.36
C GLY A 144 -8.20 7.62 9.90
N VAL A 145 -8.05 7.38 8.59
CA VAL A 145 -6.81 6.85 7.99
C VAL A 145 -5.66 7.82 8.18
N VAL A 146 -5.84 9.10 7.86
CA VAL A 146 -4.79 10.12 8.02
C VAL A 146 -4.30 10.15 9.47
N ARG A 147 -5.23 10.15 10.43
CA ARG A 147 -4.91 10.12 11.86
C ARG A 147 -4.18 8.83 12.25
N GLY A 148 -4.67 7.69 11.79
CA GLY A 148 -4.03 6.38 12.04
C GLY A 148 -2.61 6.32 11.49
N SER A 149 -2.37 6.81 10.28
CA SER A 149 -1.04 6.85 9.67
C SER A 149 -0.09 7.76 10.45
N ILE A 150 -0.55 8.93 10.94
CA ILE A 150 0.30 9.84 11.74
C ILE A 150 0.74 9.16 13.05
N THR A 151 -0.14 8.41 13.71
CA THR A 151 0.21 7.72 14.98
C THR A 151 1.30 6.65 14.83
N ILE A 152 1.55 6.16 13.59
CA ILE A 152 2.61 5.20 13.32
C ILE A 152 3.99 5.87 13.42
N ILE A 153 4.10 7.17 13.08
CA ILE A 153 5.36 7.92 13.18
C ILE A 153 5.91 7.90 14.61
N GLU A 154 5.04 7.99 15.61
CA GLU A 154 5.43 8.00 17.03
C GLU A 154 5.72 6.59 17.58
N GLY A 155 5.21 5.55 16.94
CA GLY A 155 5.29 4.18 17.44
C GLY A 155 6.37 3.31 16.79
N VAL A 156 6.94 3.73 15.67
CA VAL A 156 7.95 2.95 14.92
C VAL A 156 9.26 3.71 14.88
N THR A 157 10.34 3.03 15.27
CA THR A 157 11.70 3.59 15.20
C THR A 157 12.67 2.58 14.62
N GLY A 158 13.54 3.03 13.71
CA GLY A 158 14.60 2.21 13.13
C GLY A 158 15.88 2.23 13.98
N THR A 159 16.43 1.06 14.29
CA THR A 159 17.69 0.90 15.04
C THR A 159 18.67 -0.02 14.32
N HIS A 160 19.95 0.10 14.62
CA HIS A 160 20.99 -0.77 14.06
C HIS A 160 20.96 -2.19 14.65
N LEU A 161 21.27 -3.16 13.79
CA LEU A 161 21.33 -4.57 14.12
C LEU A 161 22.69 -4.93 14.75
N GLY A 162 22.78 -4.85 16.08
CA GLY A 162 24.02 -5.16 16.80
C GLY A 162 25.21 -4.31 16.33
N PRO A 163 26.43 -4.88 16.13
CA PRO A 163 27.58 -4.12 15.63
C PRO A 163 27.55 -3.89 14.11
N THR A 164 26.47 -4.23 13.42
CA THR A 164 26.36 -4.11 11.96
C THR A 164 25.64 -2.83 11.54
N GLN A 165 25.93 -2.34 10.33
CA GLN A 165 25.27 -1.14 9.76
C GLN A 165 23.90 -1.44 9.14
N PHE A 166 23.32 -2.62 9.38
CA PHE A 166 21.99 -2.97 8.89
C PHE A 166 20.91 -2.46 9.85
N CYS A 167 19.74 -2.12 9.29
CA CYS A 167 18.64 -1.53 10.04
C CYS A 167 17.56 -2.55 10.39
N LEU A 168 16.90 -2.36 11.52
CA LEU A 168 15.70 -3.09 11.94
C LEU A 168 14.69 -2.15 12.56
N ASN A 169 13.42 -2.43 12.30
CA ASN A 169 12.31 -1.69 12.84
C ASN A 169 11.88 -2.24 14.18
N ILE A 170 11.92 -1.37 15.19
CA ILE A 170 11.38 -1.64 16.50
C ILE A 170 9.98 -1.03 16.56
N ILE A 171 9.00 -1.90 16.79
CA ILE A 171 7.62 -1.53 17.06
C ILE A 171 7.55 -1.24 18.57
N ALA A 172 7.42 0.02 18.95
CA ALA A 172 7.38 0.43 20.35
C ALA A 172 6.06 0.03 21.03
N HIS A 173 4.98 -0.08 20.26
CA HIS A 173 3.64 -0.27 20.81
C HIS A 173 2.73 -1.15 19.94
N GLU A 174 1.96 -2.02 20.60
CA GLU A 174 1.01 -2.95 19.95
C GLU A 174 -0.13 -2.24 19.20
N TYR A 175 -0.42 -0.96 19.50
CA TYR A 175 -1.48 -0.20 18.81
C TYR A 175 -1.20 -0.03 17.31
N ILE A 176 0.05 -0.19 16.86
CA ILE A 176 0.42 -0.11 15.44
C ILE A 176 -0.28 -1.22 14.64
N VAL A 177 -0.42 -2.42 15.24
CA VAL A 177 -1.15 -3.53 14.62
C VAL A 177 -2.62 -3.16 14.43
N ALA A 178 -3.22 -2.49 15.41
CA ALA A 178 -4.60 -2.00 15.30
C ALA A 178 -4.74 -0.92 14.21
N SER A 179 -3.77 -0.02 14.07
CA SER A 179 -3.75 0.98 12.99
C SER A 179 -3.65 0.33 11.60
N ALA A 180 -2.79 -0.68 11.44
CA ALA A 180 -2.66 -1.43 10.19
C ALA A 180 -3.96 -2.15 9.82
N ILE A 181 -4.63 -2.80 10.79
CA ILE A 181 -5.93 -3.45 10.59
C ILE A 181 -7.00 -2.42 10.21
N ALA A 182 -7.05 -1.27 10.88
CA ALA A 182 -8.00 -0.21 10.57
C ALA A 182 -7.80 0.33 9.14
N GLY A 183 -6.55 0.48 8.70
CA GLY A 183 -6.22 0.84 7.31
C GLY A 183 -6.74 -0.19 6.31
N LEU A 184 -6.48 -1.48 6.55
CA LEU A 184 -6.96 -2.57 5.69
C LEU A 184 -8.50 -2.61 5.60
N VAL A 185 -9.18 -2.41 6.73
CA VAL A 185 -10.65 -2.36 6.77
C VAL A 185 -11.18 -1.15 5.99
N ASN A 186 -10.55 0.02 6.12
CA ASN A 186 -10.91 1.18 5.33
C ASN A 186 -10.77 0.89 3.83
N ASP A 187 -9.62 0.38 3.40
CA ASP A 187 -9.32 0.15 1.99
C ASP A 187 -10.27 -0.89 1.39
N THR A 188 -10.55 -1.96 2.13
CA THR A 188 -11.52 -3.00 1.73
C THR A 188 -12.93 -2.43 1.62
N THR A 189 -13.35 -1.62 2.59
CA THR A 189 -14.68 -1.00 2.59
C THR A 189 -14.83 -0.06 1.39
N MET A 190 -13.78 0.68 1.08
CA MET A 190 -13.76 1.62 -0.02
C MET A 190 -13.77 0.91 -1.38
N PHE A 191 -12.94 -0.12 -1.53
CA PHE A 191 -12.94 -0.99 -2.71
C PHE A 191 -14.30 -1.66 -2.91
N ALA A 192 -14.90 -2.19 -1.84
CA ALA A 192 -16.22 -2.82 -1.88
C ALA A 192 -17.31 -1.82 -2.30
N ALA A 193 -17.29 -0.60 -1.77
CA ALA A 193 -18.28 0.42 -2.09
C ALA A 193 -18.20 0.93 -3.55
N ILE A 194 -16.97 1.07 -4.07
CA ILE A 194 -16.74 1.41 -5.47
C ILE A 194 -17.21 0.26 -6.36
N THR A 195 -16.76 -0.96 -6.08
CA THR A 195 -17.13 -2.17 -6.83
C THR A 195 -18.63 -2.42 -6.83
N TYR A 196 -19.31 -2.24 -5.69
CA TYR A 196 -20.76 -2.38 -5.59
C TYR A 196 -21.49 -1.42 -6.53
N LYS A 197 -21.08 -0.15 -6.59
CA LYS A 197 -21.75 0.79 -7.50
C LYS A 197 -21.48 0.47 -8.96
N PHE A 198 -20.24 0.17 -9.32
CA PHE A 198 -19.91 -0.22 -10.70
C PHE A 198 -20.67 -1.49 -11.10
N GLY A 199 -20.72 -2.49 -10.23
CA GLY A 199 -21.49 -3.72 -10.44
C GLY A 199 -22.99 -3.45 -10.58
N LYS A 200 -23.56 -2.55 -9.77
CA LYS A 200 -24.97 -2.13 -9.89
C LYS A 200 -25.25 -1.36 -11.18
N ALA A 201 -24.35 -0.46 -11.59
CA ALA A 201 -24.49 0.29 -12.84
C ALA A 201 -24.46 -0.64 -14.06
N ASN A 202 -23.56 -1.62 -14.07
CA ASN A 202 -23.47 -2.65 -15.13
C ASN A 202 -24.63 -3.65 -15.08
N SER A 203 -25.13 -3.99 -13.89
CA SER A 203 -26.31 -4.87 -13.78
C SER A 203 -27.59 -4.15 -14.21
N ALA A 204 -27.71 -2.84 -13.98
CA ALA A 204 -28.84 -2.05 -14.45
C ALA A 204 -28.84 -1.88 -15.97
N SER A 205 -27.67 -1.81 -16.61
CA SER A 205 -27.58 -1.84 -18.08
C SER A 205 -27.91 -3.21 -18.67
N GLN A 206 -27.61 -4.30 -17.94
CA GLN A 206 -27.90 -5.67 -18.35
C GLN A 206 -29.35 -6.12 -18.03
N ALA A 207 -29.99 -5.54 -17.00
CA ALA A 207 -31.38 -5.81 -16.61
C ALA A 207 -32.43 -5.29 -17.61
N LYS A 208 -32.01 -4.54 -18.65
CA LYS A 208 -32.85 -4.32 -19.83
C LYS A 208 -33.16 -5.64 -20.59
N ASN A 209 -32.45 -6.74 -20.31
CA ASN A 209 -32.63 -8.06 -20.94
C ASN A 209 -33.04 -9.21 -20.00
N GLY A 210 -33.51 -8.96 -18.76
CA GLY A 210 -34.05 -10.05 -17.93
C GLY A 210 -34.21 -9.73 -16.43
N PRO A 211 -35.12 -10.44 -15.72
CA PRO A 211 -35.64 -9.98 -14.44
C PRO A 211 -34.66 -10.14 -13.28
N SER A 212 -34.91 -9.28 -12.30
CA SER A 212 -34.06 -8.86 -11.18
C SER A 212 -33.75 -9.93 -10.14
N THR A 213 -32.48 -10.28 -10.01
CA THR A 213 -31.87 -10.85 -8.79
C THR A 213 -30.45 -10.31 -8.63
N GLY A 214 -30.34 -8.99 -8.44
CA GLY A 214 -29.05 -8.27 -8.39
C GLY A 214 -28.29 -8.38 -7.07
N ILE A 215 -28.94 -8.81 -5.99
CA ILE A 215 -28.34 -8.85 -4.64
C ILE A 215 -27.76 -10.25 -4.35
N THR A 216 -28.43 -11.32 -4.82
CA THR A 216 -27.99 -12.70 -4.65
C THR A 216 -26.78 -13.06 -5.53
N ARG A 217 -26.67 -12.51 -6.75
CA ARG A 217 -25.47 -12.70 -7.59
C ARG A 217 -24.22 -12.03 -7.03
N PHE A 218 -24.38 -10.95 -6.26
CA PHE A 218 -23.25 -10.22 -5.66
C PHE A 218 -22.50 -11.06 -4.62
N PHE A 219 -23.23 -11.86 -3.82
CA PHE A 219 -22.65 -12.76 -2.83
C PHE A 219 -22.16 -14.10 -3.42
N SER A 220 -22.65 -14.48 -4.60
CA SER A 220 -22.20 -15.68 -5.33
C SER A 220 -20.87 -15.51 -6.07
N GLY A 221 -20.18 -14.37 -5.94
CA GLY A 221 -18.87 -14.15 -6.57
C GLY A 221 -18.90 -13.60 -7.99
N ASP A 222 -20.07 -13.27 -8.55
CA ASP A 222 -20.21 -12.67 -9.89
C ASP A 222 -19.86 -11.17 -9.96
N ALA A 223 -19.64 -10.52 -8.80
CA ALA A 223 -19.13 -9.15 -8.76
C ALA A 223 -17.64 -9.06 -9.18
N LEU A 224 -16.85 -10.11 -8.90
CA LEU A 224 -15.45 -10.22 -9.33
C LEU A 224 -15.29 -10.27 -10.86
N PRO A 225 -16.04 -11.10 -11.62
CA PRO A 225 -15.97 -11.09 -13.07
C PRO A 225 -16.49 -9.80 -13.69
N ALA A 226 -17.36 -9.02 -13.03
CA ALA A 226 -17.75 -7.70 -13.52
C ALA A 226 -16.62 -6.66 -13.41
N PHE A 227 -15.84 -6.69 -12.31
CA PHE A 227 -14.62 -5.87 -12.17
C PHE A 227 -13.54 -6.33 -13.14
N SER A 228 -13.30 -7.66 -13.25
CA SER A 228 -12.36 -8.25 -14.21
C SER A 228 -12.74 -7.91 -15.65
N LYS A 229 -14.04 -7.93 -15.99
CA LYS A 229 -14.54 -7.57 -17.32
C LYS A 229 -14.41 -6.07 -17.60
N ALA A 230 -14.60 -5.20 -16.60
CA ALA A 230 -14.38 -3.75 -16.75
C ALA A 230 -12.89 -3.40 -16.89
N MET A 231 -12.02 -4.05 -16.10
CA MET A 231 -10.56 -4.01 -16.26
C MET A 231 -10.14 -4.50 -17.65
N LEU A 232 -10.63 -5.66 -18.07
CA LEU A 232 -10.35 -6.24 -19.38
C LEU A 232 -10.84 -5.35 -20.51
N GLN A 233 -12.03 -4.73 -20.40
CA GLN A 233 -12.51 -3.76 -21.39
C GLN A 233 -11.63 -2.52 -21.47
N ASN A 234 -11.16 -1.98 -20.35
CA ASN A 234 -10.20 -0.88 -20.36
C ASN A 234 -8.86 -1.30 -21.01
N SER A 235 -8.40 -2.54 -20.79
CA SER A 235 -7.19 -3.07 -21.47
C SER A 235 -7.41 -3.41 -22.96
N GLN A 236 -8.64 -3.74 -23.38
CA GLN A 236 -8.97 -4.02 -24.78
C GLN A 236 -9.05 -2.75 -25.64
N VAL A 237 -9.28 -1.58 -25.04
CA VAL A 237 -9.17 -0.29 -25.72
C VAL A 237 -7.73 0.01 -26.16
N TYR A 238 -6.73 -0.69 -25.60
CA TYR A 238 -5.32 -0.57 -26.01
C TYR A 238 -4.97 -1.37 -27.28
N TYR A 239 -5.85 -2.25 -27.75
CA TYR A 239 -5.64 -3.13 -28.92
C TYR A 239 -6.45 -2.71 -30.17
N LEU A 240 -7.11 -1.56 -30.14
CA LEU A 240 -7.86 -0.95 -31.25
C LEU A 240 -7.33 0.46 -31.55
#